data_AF-A0A397DJB0-F1
#
_entry.id   AF-A0A397DJB0-F1
#
_cell.length_a   1.000
_cell.length_b   1.000
_cell.length_c   1.000
_cell.angle_alpha   90.00
_cell.angle_beta   90.00
_cell.angle_gamma   90.00
#
_symmetry.space_group_name_H-M   'P 1'
#
loop_
_entity.id
_entity.type
_entity.pdbx_description
1 polymer ?
#
loop_
_entity_poly.entity_id
_entity_poly.type
_entity_poly.pdbx_seq_one_letter_code
_entity_poly.pdbx_strand_id
1 'polypeptide(L)'
;ELDLAKEYNNLKDALIDASKRMVVTEVSREVTLSVHFATSDSLRSLMTLGCRAFHFSGHGSPQHLYFEDGLGTVHPIPIHDLKNLCVSHNSPLRLVVVQACYSHNVGASIC
;
A
#
# COMPACT_ATOMS: atom_id res chain seq x y z
N GLU A 1 13.15 2.73 14.89
CA GLU A 1 13.02 3.72 13.80
C GLU A 1 12.64 2.96 12.53
N LEU A 2 11.75 3.50 11.70
CA LEU A 2 11.31 2.85 10.47
C LEU A 2 12.39 3.05 9.40
N ASP A 3 12.99 1.98 8.89
CA ASP A 3 14.03 2.01 7.85
C ASP A 3 13.44 1.59 6.50
N LEU A 4 13.15 2.58 5.64
CA LEU A 4 12.56 2.33 4.32
C LEU A 4 13.48 1.52 3.40
N ALA A 5 14.80 1.66 3.52
CA ALA A 5 15.74 0.92 2.68
C ALA A 5 15.74 -0.56 3.06
N LYS A 6 15.68 -0.86 4.36
CA LYS A 6 15.52 -2.23 4.86
C LYS A 6 14.18 -2.81 4.41
N GLU A 7 13.07 -2.08 4.55
CA GLU A 7 11.75 -2.55 4.12
C GLU A 7 11.69 -2.81 2.61
N TYR A 8 12.26 -1.91 1.81
CA TYR A 8 12.39 -2.11 0.36
C TYR A 8 13.12 -3.41 0.03
N ASN A 9 14.26 -3.67 0.68
CA ASN A 9 15.04 -4.88 0.44
C ASN A 9 14.27 -6.15 0.85
N ASN A 10 13.62 -6.15 2.01
CA ASN A 10 12.81 -7.27 2.47
C ASN A 10 11.67 -7.59 1.49
N LEU A 11 10.93 -6.56 1.02
CA LEU A 11 9.82 -6.75 0.10
C LEU A 11 10.31 -7.23 -1.27
N LYS A 12 11.42 -6.67 -1.77
CA LYS A 12 12.05 -7.09 -3.01
C LYS A 12 12.46 -8.56 -2.96
N ASP A 13 13.11 -8.99 -1.88
CA ASP A 13 13.57 -10.37 -1.73
C ASP A 13 12.38 -11.34 -1.60
N ALA A 14 11.31 -10.95 -0.90
CA ALA A 14 10.08 -11.73 -0.83
C ALA A 14 9.39 -11.88 -2.20
N LEU A 15 9.35 -10.81 -3.01
CA LEU A 15 8.82 -10.87 -4.38
C LEU A 15 9.66 -11.78 -5.29
N ILE A 16 10.99 -11.75 -5.14
CA ILE A 16 11.91 -12.63 -5.87
C ILE A 16 11.76 -14.09 -5.43
N ASP A 17 11.58 -14.37 -4.14
CA ASP A 17 11.34 -15.74 -3.66
C ASP A 17 9.99 -16.27 -4.15
N ALA A 18 8.94 -15.43 -4.08
CA ALA A 18 7.60 -15.78 -4.56
C ALA A 18 7.58 -16.08 -6.07
N SER A 19 8.34 -15.34 -6.88
CA SER A 19 8.42 -15.59 -8.33
C SER A 19 9.04 -16.94 -8.67
N LYS A 20 10.04 -17.39 -7.89
CA LYS A 20 10.70 -18.70 -8.07
C LYS A 20 9.79 -19.89 -7.76
N ARG A 21 8.78 -19.72 -6.92
CA ARG A 21 7.87 -20.80 -6.49
C ARG A 21 6.71 -21.04 -7.47
N MET A 22 6.50 -20.17 -8.46
CA MET A 22 5.38 -20.27 -9.39
C MET A 22 5.76 -21.07 -10.64
N VAL A 23 5.49 -22.39 -10.63
CA VAL A 23 5.78 -23.32 -11.74
C VAL A 23 4.69 -23.23 -12.83
N VAL A 24 4.54 -22.08 -13.49
CA VAL A 24 3.76 -21.97 -14.74
C VAL A 24 4.40 -20.87 -15.59
N THR A 25 5.11 -21.27 -16.65
CA THR A 25 5.70 -20.41 -17.71
C THR A 25 6.35 -19.12 -17.20
N GLU A 26 7.68 -19.10 -17.08
CA GLU A 26 8.45 -17.89 -16.75
C GLU A 26 8.21 -16.77 -17.77
N VAL A 27 7.19 -15.95 -17.53
CA VAL A 27 7.03 -14.67 -18.21
C VAL A 27 7.74 -13.65 -17.34
N SER A 28 8.97 -13.30 -17.71
CA SER A 28 9.68 -12.18 -17.08
C SER A 28 8.82 -10.92 -17.24
N ARG A 29 8.25 -10.45 -16.13
CA ARG A 29 7.54 -9.18 -16.06
C ARG A 29 8.26 -8.31 -15.06
N GLU A 30 8.64 -7.13 -15.52
CA GLU A 30 9.20 -6.10 -14.64
C GLU A 30 8.12 -5.69 -13.62
N VAL A 31 8.50 -5.70 -12.34
CA VAL A 31 7.68 -5.22 -11.23
C VAL A 31 8.40 -4.02 -10.63
N THR A 32 7.82 -2.84 -10.79
CA THR A 32 8.29 -1.63 -10.11
C THR A 32 7.81 -1.65 -8.66
N LEU A 33 8.77 -1.63 -7.72
CA LEU A 33 8.50 -1.51 -6.28
C LEU A 33 8.77 -0.08 -5.84
N SER A 34 7.85 0.51 -5.07
CA SER A 34 8.00 1.84 -4.48
C SER A 34 7.57 1.79 -3.02
N VAL A 35 8.42 2.26 -2.12
CA VAL A 35 8.21 2.24 -0.67
C VAL A 35 8.33 3.66 -0.16
N HIS A 36 7.33 4.10 0.60
CA HIS A 36 7.18 5.49 1.05
C HIS A 36 6.68 5.53 2.50
N PHE A 37 6.95 6.64 3.18
CA PHE A 37 6.20 6.99 4.38
C PHE A 37 4.71 7.13 4.02
N ALA A 38 3.85 6.68 4.95
CA ALA A 38 2.42 6.60 4.74
C ALA A 38 1.77 7.99 4.87
N THR A 39 2.03 8.89 3.93
CA THR A 39 1.38 10.21 3.84
C THR A 39 0.27 10.19 2.79
N SER A 40 -0.73 11.07 2.94
CA SER A 40 -1.82 11.22 1.95
C SER A 40 -1.28 11.57 0.55
N ASP A 41 -0.20 12.33 0.49
CA ASP A 41 0.44 12.73 -0.77
C ASP A 41 1.20 11.58 -1.44
N SER A 42 1.88 10.73 -0.66
CA SER A 42 2.49 9.49 -1.16
C SER A 42 1.41 8.57 -1.75
N LEU A 43 0.30 8.39 -1.04
CA LEU A 43 -0.84 7.58 -1.51
C LEU A 43 -1.39 8.11 -2.84
N ARG A 44 -1.68 9.43 -2.92
CA ARG A 44 -2.20 10.06 -4.14
C ARG A 44 -1.21 9.92 -5.31
N SER A 45 0.08 10.09 -5.05
CA SER A 45 1.14 9.97 -6.05
C SER A 45 1.22 8.54 -6.60
N LEU A 46 1.19 7.53 -5.72
CA LEU A 46 1.20 6.11 -6.12
C LEU A 46 -0.03 5.76 -6.98
N MET A 47 -1.22 6.23 -6.62
CA MET A 47 -2.43 5.99 -7.43
C MET A 47 -2.38 6.67 -8.79
N THR A 48 -1.82 7.89 -8.84
CA THR A 48 -1.66 8.66 -10.10
C THR A 48 -0.65 8.00 -11.05
N LEU A 49 0.45 7.47 -10.51
CA LEU A 49 1.48 6.73 -11.27
C LEU A 49 1.03 5.33 -11.72
N GLY A 50 -0.13 4.90 -11.23
CA GLY A 50 -0.78 3.68 -11.67
C GLY A 50 -0.42 2.44 -10.87
N CYS A 51 -0.27 2.60 -9.55
CA CYS A 51 -0.14 1.49 -8.62
C CYS A 51 -1.28 0.47 -8.82
N ARG A 52 -0.91 -0.81 -8.96
CA ARG A 52 -1.88 -1.93 -9.09
C ARG A 52 -1.97 -2.79 -7.84
N ALA A 53 -0.94 -2.77 -7.00
CA ALA A 53 -0.90 -3.51 -5.75
C ALA A 53 -0.38 -2.57 -4.66
N PHE A 54 -1.22 -2.29 -3.67
CA PHE A 54 -0.93 -1.36 -2.59
C PHE A 54 -0.84 -2.10 -1.26
N HIS A 55 0.22 -1.84 -0.49
CA HIS A 55 0.40 -2.37 0.86
C HIS A 55 0.54 -1.22 1.84
N PHE A 56 -0.39 -1.14 2.80
CA PHE A 56 -0.32 -0.22 3.93
C PHE A 56 0.06 -0.99 5.19
N SER A 57 1.03 -0.47 5.94
CA SER A 57 1.40 -0.95 7.27
C SER A 57 1.42 0.23 8.24
N GLY A 58 0.68 0.13 9.34
CA GLY A 58 0.59 1.22 10.30
C GLY A 58 -0.50 1.01 11.36
N HIS A 59 -0.98 2.11 11.93
CA HIS A 59 -2.01 2.10 12.96
C HIS A 59 -3.39 2.42 12.38
N GLY A 60 -4.42 1.98 13.10
CA GLY A 60 -5.81 2.22 12.72
C GLY A 60 -6.73 2.23 13.93
N SER A 61 -7.92 2.78 13.72
CA SER A 61 -9.05 2.78 14.66
C SER A 61 -10.30 2.27 13.93
N PRO A 62 -11.43 2.05 14.61
CA PRO A 62 -12.64 1.56 13.97
C PRO A 62 -13.11 2.37 12.74
N GLN A 63 -12.78 3.66 12.67
CA GLN A 63 -13.21 4.57 11.61
C GLN A 63 -12.08 5.25 10.84
N HIS A 64 -10.81 5.04 11.19
CA HIS A 64 -9.68 5.75 10.57
C HIS A 64 -8.46 4.84 10.35
N LEU A 65 -7.69 5.13 9.30
CA LEU A 65 -6.27 4.76 9.22
C LEU A 65 -5.40 5.97 9.57
N TYR A 66 -4.29 5.73 10.24
CA TYR A 66 -3.37 6.78 10.66
C TYR A 66 -2.21 6.88 9.68
N PHE A 67 -2.19 7.99 8.95
CA PHE A 67 -1.14 8.41 8.05
C PHE A 67 -0.22 9.41 8.77
N GLU A 68 0.86 9.80 8.12
CA GLU A 68 1.76 10.87 8.56
C GLU A 68 1.43 12.17 7.81
N ASP A 69 1.55 13.31 8.49
CA ASP A 69 1.35 14.65 7.92
C ASP A 69 2.64 15.26 7.33
N GLY A 70 3.74 14.50 7.28
CA GLY A 70 5.07 14.97 6.84
C GLY A 70 5.82 15.83 7.87
N LEU A 71 5.19 16.16 9.01
CA LEU A 71 5.80 16.84 10.15
C LEU A 71 6.07 15.85 11.31
N GLY A 72 5.90 14.56 11.05
CA GLY A 72 6.04 13.50 12.06
C GLY A 72 4.83 13.38 12.99
N THR A 73 3.69 13.99 12.65
CA THR A 73 2.45 13.85 13.42
C THR A 73 1.46 12.92 12.72
N VAL A 74 0.47 12.45 13.49
CA VAL A 74 -0.57 11.57 12.99
C VAL A 74 -1.60 12.37 12.21
N HIS A 75 -1.82 11.95 10.96
CA HIS A 75 -2.89 12.39 10.09
C HIS A 75 -3.96 11.28 9.97
N PRO A 76 -5.09 11.38 10.69
CA PRO A 76 -6.15 10.39 10.58
C PRO A 76 -6.93 10.56 9.28
N ILE A 77 -7.00 9.50 8.47
CA ILE A 77 -7.84 9.44 7.27
C ILE A 77 -9.06 8.58 7.58
N PRO A 78 -10.29 9.11 7.45
CA PRO A 78 -11.51 8.34 7.60
C PRO A 78 -11.59 7.20 6.58
N ILE A 79 -12.10 6.05 7.00
CA ILE A 79 -12.20 4.87 6.11
C ILE A 79 -13.05 5.15 4.86
N HIS A 80 -14.10 5.95 4.99
CA HIS A 80 -14.96 6.31 3.86
C HIS A 80 -14.23 7.17 2.81
N ASP A 81 -13.24 7.97 3.24
CA ASP A 81 -12.43 8.80 2.34
C ASP A 81 -11.33 8.01 1.64
N LEU A 82 -10.87 6.89 2.23
CA LEU A 82 -9.87 6.02 1.62
C LEU A 82 -10.32 5.48 0.27
N LYS A 83 -11.62 5.25 0.08
CA LYS A 83 -12.17 4.81 -1.21
C LYS A 83 -11.84 5.81 -2.31
N ASN A 84 -12.02 7.10 -2.04
CA ASN A 84 -11.74 8.17 -3.01
C ASN A 84 -10.24 8.30 -3.29
N LEU A 85 -9.41 8.07 -2.27
CA LEU A 85 -7.95 8.13 -2.41
C LEU A 85 -7.37 6.94 -3.17
N CYS A 86 -8.01 5.77 -3.09
CA CYS A 86 -7.59 4.53 -3.74
C CYS A 86 -8.16 4.36 -5.17
N VAL A 87 -9.01 5.27 -5.65
CA VAL A 87 -9.52 5.22 -7.02
C VAL A 87 -8.50 5.80 -7.98
N SER A 88 -8.06 5.00 -8.95
CA SER A 88 -7.30 5.47 -10.12
C SER A 88 -8.08 5.16 -11.39
N HIS A 89 -8.36 6.19 -12.20
CA HIS A 89 -9.08 6.06 -13.47
C HIS A 89 -8.22 5.42 -14.58
N ASN A 90 -6.89 5.52 -14.48
CA ASN A 90 -5.98 5.07 -15.53
C ASN A 90 -5.49 3.63 -15.32
N SER A 91 -5.44 3.16 -14.08
CA SER A 91 -5.10 1.76 -13.77
C SER A 91 -5.74 1.34 -12.45
N PRO A 92 -6.76 0.48 -12.47
CA PRO A 92 -7.43 0.08 -11.25
C PRO A 92 -6.50 -0.72 -10.35
N LEU A 93 -6.53 -0.43 -9.05
CA LEU A 93 -5.96 -1.30 -8.03
C LEU A 93 -6.55 -2.70 -8.16
N ARG A 94 -5.69 -3.72 -8.10
CA ARG A 94 -6.04 -5.14 -8.18
C ARG A 94 -5.88 -5.85 -6.84
N LEU A 95 -4.98 -5.35 -6.00
CA LEU A 95 -4.69 -5.91 -4.70
C LEU A 95 -4.43 -4.78 -3.70
N VAL A 96 -5.08 -4.87 -2.55
CA VAL A 96 -4.83 -4.01 -1.41
C VAL A 96 -4.57 -4.88 -0.19
N VAL A 97 -3.43 -4.67 0.47
CA VAL A 97 -3.07 -5.32 1.72
C VAL A 97 -3.02 -4.24 2.80
N VAL A 98 -3.76 -4.41 3.89
CA VAL A 98 -3.80 -3.46 5.00
C VAL A 98 -3.40 -4.17 6.29
N GLN A 99 -2.22 -3.84 6.80
CA GLN A 99 -1.69 -4.30 8.07
C GLN A 99 -1.85 -3.20 9.12
N ALA A 100 -3.00 -3.17 9.79
CA ALA A 100 -3.32 -2.23 10.85
C ALA A 100 -4.40 -2.79 11.80
N CYS A 101 -4.55 -2.20 12.99
CA CYS A 101 -5.72 -2.46 13.83
C CYS A 101 -7.00 -2.10 13.06
N TYR A 102 -8.05 -2.91 13.22
CA TYR A 102 -9.33 -2.74 12.50
C TYR A 102 -9.21 -2.75 10.96
N SER A 103 -8.15 -3.36 10.40
CA SER A 103 -7.94 -3.46 8.95
C SER A 103 -9.10 -4.13 8.20
N HIS A 104 -9.86 -5.00 8.86
CA HIS A 104 -11.08 -5.58 8.31
C HIS A 104 -12.10 -4.52 7.88
N ASN A 105 -12.27 -3.45 8.67
CA ASN A 105 -13.21 -2.36 8.35
C ASN A 105 -12.79 -1.61 7.07
N VAL A 106 -11.48 -1.48 6.86
CA VAL A 106 -10.90 -0.87 5.65
C VAL A 106 -11.15 -1.76 4.45
N GLY A 107 -10.83 -3.05 4.56
CA GLY A 107 -11.04 -4.03 3.47
C GLY A 107 -12.51 -4.14 3.05
N ALA A 108 -13.45 -4.08 3.99
CA ALA A 108 -14.88 -4.10 3.71
C ALA A 108 -15.41 -2.81 3.04
N SER A 109 -14.67 -1.70 3.10
CA SER A 109 -15.12 -0.40 2.60
C SER A 109 -14.51 -0.01 1.24
N ILE A 110 -13.34 -0.56 0.90
CA ILE A 110 -12.59 -0.22 -0.33
C ILE A 110 -12.90 -1.20 -1.48
N CYS A 111 -13.27 -2.45 -1.16
CA CYS A 111 -13.76 -3.45 -2.13
C CYS A 111 -15.22 -3.19 -2.51
#